data_AF-A0A172QBV7-F1
#
_entry.id   AF-A0A172QBV7-F1
#
_cell.length_a   1.000
_cell.length_b   1.000
_cell.length_c   1.000
_cell.angle_alpha   90.00
_cell.angle_beta   90.00
_cell.angle_gamma   90.00
#
_symmetry.space_group_name_H-M   'P 1'
#
loop_
_entity.id
_entity.type
_entity.pdbx_description
1 polymer ?
#
loop_
_entity_poly.entity_id
_entity_poly.type
_entity_poly.pdbx_seq_one_letter_code
_entity_poly.pdbx_strand_id
1 'polypeptide(L)'
;MALKLALDTFLHPDEFVPVVQMILSDQRAKIAPKEPGRRFCYEQLNRVSRSFAIVIQKLPVELRDPVCVFYLVLRALDTVEDDMNIAKSIKVPLLRTFCDIIYDRSWSMDCGDAKYRTLMMQYPLVTQVFLSFTPGEKKVITDITRRMGNGMADFIDEGIPPTIADYDLYCHYVAGLVGIGVTELFVESGLESPSLLEEEGLSNHMGLFLQKTNIIRDYLEDINEEPAPRMFWPKEIWGKYANSLEDFKKPENRVAALKCLNHMVTDALRHGVFSLDYMAKVRDPRIFEFCAIPQAMAFATLSLCYNNPKVFQGVVKQRRGQAAKMMRFMKDMPALYRCFRDLAEKMEARCRTETCNDPSVAITLEHLRAIKHACISGLADSNLVSWDQHFTRYFSILFILSFLFPFHGKFTGMCACPSNLSLLLAGGVLILAVVFSAKDVPLPVIQQLLAICVFIAALVSYLQPLAWPRPVTA
;
A
#
# COMPACT_ATOMS: atom_id res chain seq x y z
N MET A 1 19.35 -20.06 16.71
CA MET A 1 18.04 -19.58 16.20
C MET A 1 16.94 -19.64 17.26
N ALA A 2 16.76 -20.78 17.96
CA ALA A 2 15.72 -20.95 18.99
C ALA A 2 15.82 -19.95 20.17
N LEU A 3 17.02 -19.71 20.72
CA LEU A 3 17.23 -18.76 21.82
C LEU A 3 16.86 -17.31 21.45
N LYS A 4 17.19 -16.88 20.23
CA LYS A 4 16.84 -15.54 19.71
C LYS A 4 15.32 -15.39 19.57
N LEU A 5 14.65 -16.40 19.03
CA LEU A 5 13.19 -16.40 18.91
C LEU A 5 12.50 -16.39 20.28
N ALA A 6 13.04 -17.14 21.25
CA ALA A 6 12.53 -17.15 22.63
C ALA A 6 12.68 -15.79 23.32
N LEU A 7 13.84 -15.14 23.19
CA LEU A 7 14.10 -13.80 23.73
C LEU A 7 13.23 -12.73 23.06
N ASP A 8 13.11 -12.75 21.73
CA ASP A 8 12.26 -11.83 20.97
C ASP A 8 10.77 -11.99 21.36
N THR A 9 10.33 -13.23 21.60
CA THR A 9 8.96 -13.54 22.06
C THR A 9 8.71 -13.04 23.48
N PHE A 10 9.69 -13.11 24.37
CA PHE A 10 9.57 -12.59 25.73
C PHE A 10 9.47 -11.05 25.74
N LEU A 11 10.29 -10.38 24.93
CA LEU A 11 10.29 -8.91 24.84
C LEU A 11 9.08 -8.35 24.09
N HIS A 12 8.50 -9.12 23.15
CA HIS A 12 7.39 -8.72 22.29
C HIS A 12 6.37 -9.85 22.11
N PRO A 13 5.62 -10.22 23.17
CA PRO A 13 4.72 -11.38 23.13
C PRO A 13 3.60 -11.24 22.09
N ASP A 14 3.17 -10.02 21.79
CA ASP A 14 2.15 -9.72 20.79
C ASP A 14 2.65 -9.89 19.33
N GLU A 15 3.95 -10.11 19.12
CA GLU A 15 4.55 -10.43 17.81
C GLU A 15 4.60 -11.92 17.50
N PHE A 16 4.46 -12.79 18.50
CA PHE A 16 4.61 -14.23 18.32
C PHE A 16 3.60 -14.81 17.31
N VAL A 17 2.31 -14.56 17.53
CA VAL A 17 1.25 -15.08 16.66
C VAL A 17 1.39 -14.55 15.22
N PRO A 18 1.60 -13.23 14.97
CA PRO A 18 1.90 -12.73 13.63
C PRO A 18 3.10 -13.44 12.96
N VAL A 19 4.21 -13.65 13.68
CA VAL A 19 5.40 -14.31 13.11
C VAL A 19 5.10 -15.76 12.72
N VAL A 20 4.46 -16.52 13.61
CA VAL A 20 4.09 -17.92 13.33
C VAL A 20 3.18 -17.99 12.10
N GLN A 21 2.16 -17.14 12.03
CA GLN A 21 1.27 -17.11 10.88
C GLN A 21 1.94 -16.67 9.60
N MET A 22 2.87 -15.70 9.65
CA MET A 22 3.65 -15.31 8.47
C MET A 22 4.49 -16.48 7.96
N ILE A 23 5.11 -17.25 8.85
CA ILE A 23 5.88 -18.46 8.48
C ILE A 23 4.97 -19.53 7.88
N LEU A 24 3.82 -19.81 8.50
CA LEU A 24 2.86 -20.77 7.97
C LEU A 24 2.26 -20.33 6.63
N SER A 25 2.00 -19.03 6.47
CA SER A 25 1.50 -18.45 5.22
C SER A 25 2.56 -18.51 4.13
N ASP A 26 3.82 -18.22 4.43
CA ASP A 26 4.95 -18.38 3.50
C ASP A 26 5.07 -19.85 3.05
N GLN A 27 5.00 -20.80 3.97
CA GLN A 27 5.03 -22.23 3.63
C GLN A 27 3.85 -22.68 2.77
N ARG A 28 2.63 -22.18 3.04
CA ARG A 28 1.43 -22.49 2.24
C ARG A 28 1.40 -21.77 0.89
N ALA A 29 1.96 -20.57 0.82
CA ALA A 29 1.96 -19.73 -0.37
C ALA A 29 3.02 -20.17 -1.38
N LYS A 30 4.08 -20.88 -0.94
CA LYS A 30 5.10 -21.46 -1.83
C LYS A 30 4.44 -22.35 -2.87
N ILE A 31 4.26 -21.76 -4.04
CA ILE A 31 3.73 -22.45 -5.20
C ILE A 31 4.85 -23.36 -5.70
N ALA A 32 4.54 -24.62 -5.92
CA ALA A 32 5.41 -25.56 -6.61
C ALA A 32 4.76 -25.94 -7.95
N PRO A 33 4.81 -25.07 -8.98
CA PRO A 33 4.27 -25.39 -10.29
C PRO A 33 4.87 -26.69 -10.84
N LYS A 34 4.08 -27.43 -11.63
CA LYS A 34 4.57 -28.62 -12.33
C LYS A 34 5.47 -28.25 -13.51
N GLU A 35 5.18 -27.15 -14.20
CA GLU A 35 5.98 -26.68 -15.33
C GLU A 35 7.34 -26.13 -14.86
N PRO A 36 8.45 -26.57 -15.48
CA PRO A 36 9.80 -26.13 -15.10
C PRO A 36 10.00 -24.61 -15.11
N GLY A 37 9.54 -23.90 -16.14
CA GLY A 37 9.70 -22.45 -16.26
C GLY A 37 9.02 -21.68 -15.12
N ARG A 38 7.74 -21.98 -14.87
CA ARG A 38 6.98 -21.38 -13.75
C ARG A 38 7.62 -21.72 -12.40
N ARG A 39 8.04 -22.98 -12.20
CA ARG A 39 8.70 -23.39 -10.95
C ARG A 39 9.97 -22.58 -10.71
N PHE A 40 10.81 -22.47 -11.73
CA PHE A 40 12.02 -21.67 -11.67
C PHE A 40 11.70 -20.20 -11.32
N CYS A 41 10.68 -19.61 -11.94
CA CYS A 41 10.28 -18.23 -11.65
C CYS A 41 9.91 -18.04 -10.16
N TYR A 42 9.05 -18.89 -9.59
CA TYR A 42 8.70 -18.76 -8.16
C TYR A 42 9.86 -19.10 -7.22
N GLU A 43 10.73 -20.04 -7.57
CA GLU A 43 11.95 -20.33 -6.80
C GLU A 43 12.90 -19.13 -6.79
N GLN A 44 13.16 -18.53 -7.96
CA GLN A 44 13.97 -17.31 -8.06
C GLN A 44 13.30 -16.16 -7.33
N LEU A 45 11.99 -15.95 -7.50
CA LEU A 45 11.26 -14.91 -6.79
C LEU A 45 11.49 -15.03 -5.27
N ASN A 46 11.30 -16.21 -4.69
CA ASN A 46 11.55 -16.42 -3.25
C ASN A 46 13.02 -16.23 -2.84
N ARG A 47 13.98 -16.46 -3.75
CA ARG A 47 15.42 -16.31 -3.50
C ARG A 47 15.89 -14.86 -3.59
N VAL A 48 15.42 -14.13 -4.59
CA VAL A 48 15.85 -12.75 -4.89
C VAL A 48 14.94 -11.69 -4.24
N SER A 49 13.72 -12.05 -3.89
CA SER A 49 12.67 -11.16 -3.39
C SER A 49 12.20 -11.63 -2.01
N ARG A 50 12.59 -10.93 -0.94
CA ARG A 50 12.23 -11.34 0.43
C ARG A 50 10.75 -11.11 0.71
N SER A 51 10.39 -9.90 1.16
CA SER A 51 9.02 -9.55 1.55
C SER A 51 8.08 -9.47 0.34
N PHE A 52 8.60 -9.07 -0.82
CA PHE A 52 7.84 -8.95 -2.05
C PHE A 52 7.34 -10.31 -2.58
N ALA A 53 8.12 -11.40 -2.45
CA ALA A 53 7.65 -12.73 -2.83
C ALA A 53 6.39 -13.16 -2.06
N ILE A 54 6.30 -12.81 -0.77
CA ILE A 54 5.14 -13.14 0.07
C ILE A 54 3.88 -12.42 -0.44
N VAL A 55 3.98 -11.14 -0.79
CA VAL A 55 2.82 -10.37 -1.27
C VAL A 55 2.44 -10.70 -2.71
N ILE A 56 3.41 -10.98 -3.59
CA ILE A 56 3.15 -11.41 -4.98
C ILE A 56 2.39 -12.73 -5.00
N GLN A 57 2.79 -13.71 -4.17
CA GLN A 57 2.12 -15.01 -4.12
C GLN A 57 0.70 -14.96 -3.52
N LYS A 58 0.32 -13.84 -2.88
CA LYS A 58 -1.05 -13.60 -2.36
C LYS A 58 -1.99 -12.96 -3.39
N LEU A 59 -1.48 -12.48 -4.51
CA LEU A 59 -2.29 -11.85 -5.55
C LEU A 59 -3.40 -12.79 -6.09
N PRO A 60 -4.41 -12.23 -6.77
CA PRO A 60 -5.30 -13.00 -7.64
C PRO A 60 -4.56 -13.90 -8.62
N VAL A 61 -5.11 -15.07 -8.94
CA VAL A 61 -4.40 -16.10 -9.74
C VAL A 61 -4.01 -15.58 -11.12
N GLU A 62 -4.86 -14.70 -11.66
CA GLU A 62 -4.72 -13.95 -12.90
C GLU A 62 -3.47 -13.07 -12.90
N LEU A 63 -3.07 -12.55 -11.73
CA LEU A 63 -1.97 -11.60 -11.60
C LEU A 63 -0.67 -12.21 -11.07
N ARG A 64 -0.73 -13.39 -10.44
CA ARG A 64 0.46 -13.98 -9.79
C ARG A 64 1.59 -14.24 -10.78
N ASP A 65 1.30 -14.91 -11.89
CA ASP A 65 2.31 -15.25 -12.90
C ASP A 65 2.81 -13.98 -13.62
N PRO A 66 1.94 -13.08 -14.14
CA PRO A 66 2.38 -11.83 -14.77
C PRO A 66 3.25 -10.97 -13.86
N VAL A 67 2.84 -10.73 -12.61
CA VAL A 67 3.60 -9.89 -11.68
C VAL A 67 4.89 -10.58 -11.22
N CYS A 68 4.89 -11.91 -11.05
CA CYS A 68 6.11 -12.68 -10.76
C CYS A 68 7.15 -12.54 -11.88
N VAL A 69 6.74 -12.78 -13.13
CA VAL A 69 7.64 -12.65 -14.28
C VAL A 69 8.04 -11.19 -14.50
N PHE A 70 7.12 -10.24 -14.35
CA PHE A 70 7.45 -8.82 -14.46
C PHE A 70 8.54 -8.42 -13.44
N TYR A 71 8.41 -8.86 -12.18
CA TYR A 71 9.45 -8.66 -11.17
C TYR A 71 10.79 -9.26 -11.59
N LEU A 72 10.81 -10.49 -12.14
CA LEU A 72 12.06 -11.15 -12.54
C LEU A 72 12.70 -10.52 -13.78
N VAL A 73 11.89 -10.06 -14.73
CA VAL A 73 12.37 -9.32 -15.90
C VAL A 73 13.07 -8.04 -15.45
N LEU A 74 12.42 -7.24 -14.61
CA LEU A 74 13.01 -6.00 -14.11
C LEU A 74 14.18 -6.26 -13.15
N ARG A 75 14.17 -7.36 -12.38
CA ARG A 75 15.32 -7.74 -11.55
C ARG A 75 16.53 -8.13 -12.39
N ALA A 76 16.33 -8.78 -13.54
CA ALA A 76 17.42 -9.11 -14.43
C ALA A 76 18.01 -7.86 -15.10
N LEU A 77 17.14 -6.91 -15.50
CA LEU A 77 17.56 -5.60 -15.99
C LEU A 77 18.39 -4.84 -14.94
N ASP A 78 17.89 -4.76 -13.71
CA ASP A 78 18.54 -4.18 -12.54
C ASP A 78 19.89 -4.85 -12.25
N THR A 79 19.99 -6.18 -12.41
CA THR A 79 21.27 -6.92 -12.24
C THR A 79 22.31 -6.49 -13.27
N VAL A 80 21.91 -6.17 -14.50
CA VAL A 80 22.82 -5.62 -15.52
C VAL A 80 23.24 -4.20 -15.17
N GLU A 81 22.30 -3.38 -14.68
CA GLU A 81 22.55 -2.00 -14.30
C GLU A 81 23.51 -1.89 -13.10
N ASP A 82 23.26 -2.64 -12.04
CA ASP A 82 24.02 -2.62 -10.78
C ASP A 82 25.41 -3.28 -10.89
N ASP A 83 25.63 -4.20 -11.83
CA ASP A 83 26.91 -4.93 -11.90
C ASP A 83 28.03 -4.04 -12.47
N MET A 84 28.83 -3.49 -11.56
CA MET A 84 29.92 -2.57 -11.85
C MET A 84 31.11 -3.21 -12.59
N ASN A 85 31.13 -4.54 -12.77
CA ASN A 85 32.14 -5.23 -13.57
C ASN A 85 31.82 -5.21 -15.08
N ILE A 86 30.58 -4.89 -15.46
CA ILE A 86 30.18 -4.79 -16.87
C ILE A 86 30.62 -3.42 -17.40
N ALA A 87 31.48 -3.42 -18.42
CA ALA A 87 31.91 -2.20 -19.08
C ALA A 87 30.71 -1.42 -19.63
N LYS A 88 30.73 -0.09 -19.48
CA LYS A 88 29.65 0.81 -19.96
C LYS A 88 29.30 0.60 -21.43
N SER A 89 30.29 0.34 -22.28
CA SER A 89 30.12 0.05 -23.71
C SER A 89 29.30 -1.19 -24.01
N ILE A 90 29.20 -2.13 -23.07
CA ILE A 90 28.35 -3.31 -23.13
C ILE A 90 27.01 -3.04 -22.41
N LYS A 91 27.09 -2.44 -21.21
CA LYS A 91 25.95 -2.18 -20.34
C LYS A 91 24.89 -1.29 -21.01
N VAL A 92 25.30 -0.15 -21.56
CA VAL A 92 24.36 0.84 -22.14
C VAL A 92 23.54 0.26 -23.30
N PRO A 93 24.14 -0.36 -24.35
CA PRO A 93 23.35 -1.01 -25.39
C PRO A 93 22.44 -2.11 -24.84
N LEU A 94 22.94 -2.93 -23.92
CA LEU A 94 22.21 -4.06 -23.35
C LEU A 94 20.94 -3.61 -22.62
N LEU A 95 21.02 -2.54 -21.82
CA LEU A 95 19.87 -1.96 -21.13
C LEU A 95 18.83 -1.41 -22.13
N ARG A 96 19.27 -0.70 -23.17
CA ARG A 96 18.36 -0.13 -24.18
C ARG A 96 17.61 -1.18 -24.99
N THR A 97 18.24 -2.33 -25.25
CA THR A 97 17.65 -3.43 -26.02
C THR A 97 17.07 -4.55 -25.15
N PHE A 98 17.03 -4.39 -23.84
CA PHE A 98 16.58 -5.47 -22.94
C PHE A 98 15.10 -5.84 -23.17
N CYS A 99 14.29 -4.91 -23.66
CA CYS A 99 12.90 -5.18 -24.06
C CYS A 99 12.76 -6.12 -25.26
N ASP A 100 13.81 -6.28 -26.06
CA ASP A 100 13.84 -7.25 -27.15
C ASP A 100 14.39 -8.60 -26.64
N ILE A 101 15.35 -8.54 -25.71
CA ILE A 101 15.97 -9.72 -25.07
C ILE A 101 14.95 -10.57 -24.31
N ILE A 102 13.92 -9.98 -23.71
CA ILE A 102 12.88 -10.74 -23.01
C ILE A 102 12.09 -11.68 -23.94
N TYR A 103 12.22 -11.54 -25.26
CA TYR A 103 11.67 -12.46 -26.26
C TYR A 103 12.67 -13.54 -26.72
N ASP A 104 13.97 -13.39 -26.46
CA ASP A 104 15.01 -14.32 -26.87
C ASP A 104 15.07 -15.53 -25.92
N ARG A 105 14.75 -16.71 -26.46
CA ARG A 105 14.78 -17.99 -25.73
C ARG A 105 16.19 -18.54 -25.49
N SER A 106 17.21 -17.94 -26.08
CA SER A 106 18.61 -18.37 -25.97
C SER A 106 19.46 -17.43 -25.11
N TRP A 107 18.97 -16.22 -24.86
CA TRP A 107 19.75 -15.23 -24.13
C TRP A 107 19.96 -15.63 -22.67
N SER A 108 21.20 -15.53 -22.24
CA SER A 108 21.63 -15.68 -20.85
C SER A 108 22.92 -14.89 -20.67
N MET A 109 23.22 -14.52 -19.44
CA MET A 109 24.42 -13.76 -19.12
C MET A 109 24.99 -14.19 -17.78
N ASP A 110 26.31 -14.28 -17.72
CA ASP A 110 27.03 -14.61 -16.49
C ASP A 110 27.39 -13.33 -15.73
N CYS A 111 26.43 -12.77 -14.99
CA CYS A 111 26.61 -11.52 -14.24
C CYS A 111 25.82 -11.49 -12.92
N GLY A 112 26.17 -10.54 -12.06
CA GLY A 112 25.58 -10.33 -10.75
C GLY A 112 26.02 -11.32 -9.68
N ASP A 113 25.71 -10.99 -8.42
CA ASP A 113 26.11 -11.79 -7.27
C ASP A 113 25.29 -13.07 -7.10
N ALA A 114 25.93 -14.12 -6.58
CA ALA A 114 25.40 -15.41 -6.11
C ALA A 114 23.97 -15.81 -6.54
N LYS A 115 22.94 -15.15 -5.97
CA LYS A 115 21.52 -15.44 -6.24
C LYS A 115 21.02 -14.83 -7.55
N TYR A 116 21.49 -13.65 -7.93
CA TYR A 116 21.13 -12.97 -9.17
C TYR A 116 21.79 -13.66 -10.37
N ARG A 117 23.03 -14.14 -10.22
CA ARG A 117 23.72 -14.95 -11.24
C ARG A 117 22.91 -16.14 -11.75
N THR A 118 22.20 -16.83 -10.85
CA THR A 118 21.34 -17.97 -11.24
C THR A 118 20.17 -17.52 -12.11
N LEU A 119 19.55 -16.38 -11.80
CA LEU A 119 18.48 -15.78 -12.61
C LEU A 119 19.00 -15.43 -14.01
N MET A 120 20.18 -14.82 -14.11
CA MET A 120 20.77 -14.38 -15.39
C MET A 120 21.20 -15.55 -16.27
N MET A 121 21.81 -16.59 -15.69
CA MET A 121 22.26 -17.79 -16.41
C MET A 121 21.11 -18.69 -16.89
N GLN A 122 19.97 -18.66 -16.19
CA GLN A 122 18.78 -19.46 -16.54
C GLN A 122 17.61 -18.57 -17.01
N TYR A 123 17.92 -17.37 -17.49
CA TYR A 123 16.93 -16.41 -18.00
C TYR A 123 15.98 -16.97 -19.08
N PRO A 124 16.39 -17.92 -19.95
CA PRO A 124 15.48 -18.57 -20.90
C PRO A 124 14.21 -19.17 -20.28
N LEU A 125 14.28 -19.62 -19.02
CA LEU A 125 13.12 -20.14 -18.29
C LEU A 125 12.10 -19.03 -17.94
N VAL A 126 12.58 -17.79 -17.69
CA VAL A 126 11.72 -16.61 -17.51
C VAL A 126 11.09 -16.23 -18.85
N THR A 127 11.88 -16.15 -19.92
CA THR A 127 11.40 -15.88 -21.28
C THR A 127 10.32 -16.89 -21.71
N GLN A 128 10.50 -18.18 -21.41
CA GLN A 128 9.50 -19.20 -21.72
C GLN A 128 8.13 -18.88 -21.10
N VAL A 129 8.09 -18.50 -19.83
CA VAL A 129 6.83 -18.18 -19.13
C VAL A 129 6.25 -16.88 -19.67
N PHE A 130 7.08 -15.84 -19.84
CA PHE A 130 6.68 -14.57 -20.44
C PHE A 130 5.97 -14.74 -21.78
N LEU A 131 6.52 -15.58 -22.67
CA LEU A 131 5.95 -15.80 -24.00
C LEU A 131 4.57 -16.49 -23.97
N SER A 132 4.21 -17.14 -22.86
CA SER A 132 2.89 -17.77 -22.66
C SER A 132 1.77 -16.78 -22.29
N PHE A 133 2.12 -15.54 -21.93
CA PHE A 133 1.17 -14.51 -21.53
C PHE A 133 0.33 -13.95 -22.68
N THR A 134 -0.75 -13.26 -22.30
CA THR A 134 -1.64 -12.58 -23.23
C THR A 134 -0.91 -11.44 -23.97
N PRO A 135 -1.41 -10.99 -25.13
CA PRO A 135 -0.82 -9.84 -25.81
C PRO A 135 -0.77 -8.57 -24.94
N GLY A 136 -1.78 -8.33 -24.10
CA GLY A 136 -1.83 -7.16 -23.21
C GLY A 136 -0.76 -7.23 -22.11
N GLU A 137 -0.66 -8.36 -21.41
CA GLU A 137 0.38 -8.58 -20.40
C GLU A 137 1.80 -8.42 -20.99
N LYS A 138 2.04 -9.00 -22.18
CA LYS A 138 3.32 -8.86 -22.87
C LYS A 138 3.60 -7.42 -23.25
N LYS A 139 2.60 -6.67 -23.73
CA LYS A 139 2.74 -5.26 -24.09
C LYS A 139 3.18 -4.42 -22.88
N VAL A 140 2.52 -4.59 -21.73
CA VAL A 140 2.84 -3.87 -20.49
C VAL A 140 4.28 -4.14 -20.05
N ILE A 141 4.64 -5.42 -19.89
CA ILE A 141 5.98 -5.82 -19.44
C ILE A 141 7.05 -5.29 -20.41
N THR A 142 6.81 -5.40 -21.72
CA THR A 142 7.78 -4.94 -22.74
C THR A 142 7.94 -3.43 -22.72
N ASP A 143 6.84 -2.68 -22.62
CA ASP A 143 6.88 -1.22 -22.62
C ASP A 143 7.62 -0.66 -21.41
N ILE A 144 7.30 -1.15 -20.22
CA ILE A 144 7.97 -0.74 -19.00
C ILE A 144 9.44 -1.14 -19.01
N THR A 145 9.76 -2.37 -19.46
CA THR A 145 11.17 -2.80 -19.61
C THR A 145 11.94 -1.86 -20.54
N ARG A 146 11.33 -1.41 -21.64
CA ARG A 146 11.95 -0.48 -22.60
C ARG A 146 12.19 0.89 -21.97
N ARG A 147 11.17 1.45 -21.31
CA ARG A 147 11.26 2.79 -20.68
C ARG A 147 12.28 2.79 -19.54
N MET A 148 12.25 1.76 -18.68
CA MET A 148 13.19 1.60 -17.56
C MET A 148 14.61 1.37 -18.06
N GLY A 149 14.83 0.50 -19.05
CA GLY A 149 16.15 0.24 -19.62
C GLY A 149 16.78 1.46 -20.29
N ASN A 150 15.98 2.27 -21.00
CA ASN A 150 16.45 3.54 -21.55
C ASN A 150 16.80 4.55 -20.46
N GLY A 151 15.94 4.71 -19.45
CA GLY A 151 16.21 5.63 -18.34
C GLY A 151 17.43 5.24 -17.52
N MET A 152 17.62 3.96 -17.20
CA MET A 152 18.83 3.45 -16.57
C MET A 152 20.08 3.73 -17.41
N ALA A 153 19.99 3.53 -18.73
CA ALA A 153 21.09 3.82 -19.64
C ALA A 153 21.48 5.31 -19.68
N ASP A 154 20.50 6.22 -19.54
CA ASP A 154 20.77 7.66 -19.49
C ASP A 154 21.53 8.03 -18.21
N PHE A 155 21.18 7.46 -17.06
CA PHE A 155 21.81 7.75 -15.76
C PHE A 155 23.20 7.12 -15.53
N ILE A 156 23.59 6.11 -16.32
CA ILE A 156 24.94 5.52 -16.24
C ILE A 156 26.03 6.56 -16.51
N ASP A 157 25.77 7.53 -17.39
CA ASP A 157 26.76 8.54 -17.79
C ASP A 157 26.64 9.85 -16.99
N GLU A 158 25.48 10.14 -16.40
CA GLU A 158 25.26 11.34 -15.59
C GLU A 158 25.88 11.26 -14.18
N GLY A 159 25.96 10.06 -13.60
CA GLY A 159 26.54 9.85 -12.26
C GLY A 159 25.59 10.28 -11.13
N ILE A 160 26.08 11.07 -10.18
CA ILE A 160 25.29 11.50 -9.00
C ILE A 160 24.19 12.46 -9.44
N PRO A 161 22.91 12.24 -9.08
CA PRO A 161 21.83 13.18 -9.42
C PRO A 161 22.15 14.60 -8.90
N PRO A 162 22.24 15.62 -9.77
CA PRO A 162 22.59 16.96 -9.32
C PRO A 162 21.45 17.61 -8.53
N THR A 163 20.21 17.45 -8.97
CA THR A 163 19.02 18.07 -8.37
C THR A 163 18.03 17.06 -7.80
N ILE A 164 17.05 17.53 -7.01
CA ILE A 164 15.91 16.73 -6.56
C ILE A 164 15.06 16.27 -7.76
N ALA A 165 14.98 17.06 -8.83
CA ALA A 165 14.26 16.69 -10.04
C ALA A 165 14.93 15.53 -10.78
N ASP A 166 16.26 15.51 -10.86
CA ASP A 166 17.02 14.38 -11.44
C ASP A 166 16.86 13.13 -10.57
N TYR A 167 16.85 13.30 -9.25
CA TYR A 167 16.59 12.20 -8.31
C TYR A 167 15.18 11.62 -8.47
N ASP A 168 14.18 12.48 -8.67
CA ASP A 168 12.81 12.07 -8.99
C ASP A 168 12.73 11.35 -10.33
N LEU A 169 13.44 11.83 -11.34
CA LEU A 169 13.48 11.23 -12.67
C LEU A 169 14.16 9.86 -12.64
N TYR A 170 15.27 9.73 -11.92
CA TYR A 170 15.90 8.43 -11.68
C TYR A 170 14.92 7.47 -10.98
N CYS A 171 14.29 7.91 -9.90
CA CYS A 171 13.30 7.11 -9.17
C CYS A 171 12.06 6.79 -10.02
N HIS A 172 11.68 7.67 -10.94
CA HIS A 172 10.62 7.40 -11.92
C HIS A 172 11.01 6.21 -12.79
N TYR A 173 12.20 6.24 -13.39
CA TYR A 173 12.65 5.16 -14.26
C TYR A 173 12.74 3.81 -13.55
N VAL A 174 13.36 3.77 -12.37
CA VAL A 174 13.67 2.48 -11.72
C VAL A 174 12.56 1.95 -10.79
N ALA A 175 11.55 2.77 -10.45
CA ALA A 175 10.49 2.37 -9.54
C ALA A 175 9.11 2.96 -9.84
N GLY A 176 9.03 4.21 -10.28
CA GLY A 176 7.78 4.84 -10.71
C GLY A 176 7.11 4.07 -11.85
N LEU A 177 7.90 3.69 -12.86
CA LEU A 177 7.48 2.83 -13.97
C LEU A 177 7.03 1.44 -13.51
N VAL A 178 7.63 0.89 -12.46
CA VAL A 178 7.16 -0.38 -11.88
C VAL A 178 5.76 -0.21 -11.30
N GLY A 179 5.51 0.89 -10.59
CA GLY A 179 4.18 1.24 -10.10
C GLY A 179 3.16 1.32 -11.25
N ILE A 180 3.50 2.05 -12.31
CA ILE A 180 2.66 2.22 -13.51
C ILE A 180 2.37 0.87 -14.18
N GLY A 181 3.41 0.08 -14.46
CA GLY A 181 3.27 -1.23 -15.10
C GLY A 181 2.44 -2.22 -14.30
N VAL A 182 2.61 -2.24 -12.98
CA VAL A 182 1.80 -3.10 -12.12
C VAL A 182 0.33 -2.63 -12.11
N THR A 183 0.07 -1.32 -12.10
CA THR A 183 -1.29 -0.76 -12.26
C THR A 183 -1.92 -1.17 -13.60
N GLU A 184 -1.15 -1.09 -14.70
CA GLU A 184 -1.60 -1.55 -16.02
C GLU A 184 -1.96 -3.04 -16.02
N LEU A 185 -1.15 -3.90 -15.39
CA LEU A 185 -1.47 -5.32 -15.23
C LEU A 185 -2.76 -5.54 -14.43
N PHE A 186 -3.01 -4.74 -13.38
CA PHE A 186 -4.26 -4.83 -12.61
C PHE A 186 -5.48 -4.54 -13.47
N VAL A 187 -5.42 -3.50 -14.30
CA VAL A 187 -6.52 -3.13 -15.19
C VAL A 187 -6.66 -4.15 -16.33
N GLU A 188 -5.56 -4.61 -16.91
CA GLU A 188 -5.56 -5.66 -17.96
C GLU A 188 -6.19 -6.97 -17.47
N SER A 189 -6.00 -7.31 -16.18
CA SER A 189 -6.65 -8.48 -15.57
C SER A 189 -8.17 -8.34 -15.40
N GLY A 190 -8.72 -7.14 -15.57
CA GLY A 190 -10.13 -6.83 -15.32
C GLY A 190 -10.53 -6.74 -13.84
N LEU A 191 -9.55 -6.80 -12.92
CA LEU A 191 -9.80 -6.76 -11.48
C LEU A 191 -9.85 -5.33 -10.93
N GLU A 192 -9.27 -4.36 -11.62
CA GLU A 192 -9.33 -2.94 -11.27
C GLU A 192 -9.95 -2.09 -12.38
N SER A 193 -10.44 -0.90 -11.98
CA SER A 193 -11.10 0.04 -12.88
C SER A 193 -10.11 0.68 -13.86
N PRO A 194 -10.46 0.83 -15.17
CA PRO A 194 -9.64 1.58 -16.13
C PRO A 194 -9.35 3.03 -15.71
N SER A 195 -10.22 3.63 -14.89
CA SER A 195 -10.00 4.97 -14.30
C SER A 195 -8.73 5.06 -13.45
N LEU A 196 -8.15 3.93 -13.03
CA LEU A 196 -6.88 3.91 -12.30
C LEU A 196 -5.70 4.30 -13.20
N LEU A 197 -5.82 4.12 -14.53
CA LEU A 197 -4.81 4.53 -15.51
C LEU A 197 -4.84 6.03 -15.82
N GLU A 198 -5.95 6.72 -15.53
CA GLU A 198 -6.08 8.17 -15.73
C GLU A 198 -5.22 8.97 -14.74
N GLU A 199 -4.74 8.32 -13.68
CA GLU A 199 -4.02 8.91 -12.56
C GLU A 199 -2.59 8.35 -12.47
N GLU A 200 -1.90 8.22 -13.61
CA GLU A 200 -0.54 7.65 -13.71
C GLU A 200 0.44 8.26 -12.68
N GLY A 201 0.27 9.55 -12.38
CA GLY A 201 1.06 10.26 -11.36
C GLY A 201 0.97 9.63 -9.96
N LEU A 202 -0.18 9.08 -9.58
CA LEU A 202 -0.34 8.38 -8.30
C LEU A 202 0.45 7.05 -8.29
N SER A 203 0.40 6.29 -9.38
CA SER A 203 1.21 5.07 -9.54
C SER A 203 2.72 5.38 -9.49
N ASN A 204 3.13 6.49 -10.10
CA ASN A 204 4.51 6.96 -10.02
C ASN A 204 4.91 7.27 -8.57
N HIS A 205 4.09 8.02 -7.83
CA HIS A 205 4.36 8.35 -6.42
C HIS A 205 4.46 7.12 -5.53
N MET A 206 3.65 6.09 -5.77
CA MET A 206 3.76 4.80 -5.07
C MET A 206 5.15 4.18 -5.26
N GLY A 207 5.71 4.23 -6.47
CA GLY A 207 7.07 3.76 -6.77
C GLY A 207 8.15 4.62 -6.13
N LEU A 208 8.06 5.94 -6.27
CA LEU A 208 9.01 6.90 -5.68
C LEU A 208 9.11 6.74 -4.16
N PHE A 209 7.99 6.59 -3.45
CA PHE A 209 8.01 6.44 -2.00
C PHE A 209 8.81 5.21 -1.54
N LEU A 210 8.64 4.07 -2.25
CA LEU A 210 9.38 2.84 -1.96
C LEU A 210 10.87 3.00 -2.28
N GLN A 211 11.18 3.56 -3.46
CA GLN A 211 12.57 3.66 -3.93
C GLN A 211 13.39 4.62 -3.09
N LYS A 212 12.85 5.81 -2.81
CA LYS A 212 13.53 6.79 -1.94
C LYS A 212 13.77 6.22 -0.55
N THR A 213 12.81 5.46 -0.01
CA THR A 213 13.00 4.77 1.27
C THR A 213 14.17 3.80 1.24
N ASN A 214 14.30 3.00 0.18
CA ASN A 214 15.41 2.06 0.03
C ASN A 214 16.74 2.81 -0.10
N ILE A 215 16.84 3.80 -0.99
CA ILE A 215 18.04 4.62 -1.20
C ILE A 215 18.50 5.31 0.09
N ILE A 216 17.57 5.79 0.91
CA ILE A 216 17.89 6.40 2.21
C ILE A 216 18.48 5.37 3.18
N ARG A 217 17.85 4.20 3.24
CA ARG A 217 18.22 3.15 4.20
C ARG A 217 19.52 2.45 3.81
N ASP A 218 19.77 2.30 2.51
CA ASP A 218 20.88 1.52 1.93
C ASP A 218 22.15 2.34 1.68
N TYR A 219 22.19 3.62 2.09
CA TYR A 219 23.35 4.51 1.95
C TYR A 219 24.71 3.82 2.16
N LEU A 220 24.88 3.05 3.25
CA LEU A 220 26.16 2.44 3.58
C LEU A 220 26.51 1.23 2.69
N GLU A 221 25.50 0.52 2.20
CA GLU A 221 25.67 -0.56 1.22
C GLU A 221 26.13 0.04 -0.11
N ASP A 222 25.42 1.05 -0.60
CA ASP A 222 25.69 1.69 -1.89
C ASP A 222 27.06 2.41 -1.93
N ILE A 223 27.39 3.19 -0.90
CA ILE A 223 28.64 3.98 -0.84
C ILE A 223 29.91 3.14 -0.58
N ASN A 224 29.75 1.85 -0.28
CA ASN A 224 30.85 0.90 -0.09
C ASN A 224 30.85 -0.19 -1.17
N GLU A 225 30.02 -0.06 -2.20
CA GLU A 225 30.05 -0.96 -3.35
C GLU A 225 31.42 -0.92 -4.03
N GLU A 226 31.88 -2.08 -4.50
CA GLU A 226 33.17 -2.25 -5.18
C GLU A 226 32.93 -2.79 -6.60
N PRO A 227 33.72 -2.39 -7.61
CA PRO A 227 34.94 -1.56 -7.55
C PRO A 227 34.70 -0.04 -7.42
N ALA A 228 33.45 0.42 -7.42
CA ALA A 228 33.13 1.84 -7.31
C ALA A 228 31.81 2.06 -6.56
N PRO A 229 31.71 3.14 -5.76
CA PRO A 229 30.51 3.43 -4.98
C PRO A 229 29.33 3.77 -5.88
N ARG A 230 28.13 3.36 -5.45
CA ARG A 230 26.84 3.78 -6.02
C ARG A 230 26.34 4.99 -5.22
N MET A 231 25.97 6.06 -5.92
CA MET A 231 25.66 7.35 -5.30
C MET A 231 24.36 7.95 -5.82
N PHE A 232 23.28 7.76 -5.06
CA PHE A 232 21.94 8.17 -5.48
C PHE A 232 21.40 9.40 -4.75
N TRP A 233 22.03 9.84 -3.66
CA TRP A 233 21.57 11.01 -2.92
C TRP A 233 21.85 12.27 -3.76
N PRO A 234 20.87 13.16 -3.97
CA PRO A 234 21.05 14.31 -4.84
C PRO A 234 22.00 15.35 -4.24
N LYS A 235 22.89 15.91 -5.06
CA LYS A 235 23.87 16.92 -4.64
C LYS A 235 23.23 18.19 -4.10
N GLU A 236 22.08 18.57 -4.62
CA GLU A 236 21.25 19.66 -4.09
C GLU A 236 20.88 19.48 -2.61
N ILE A 237 20.77 18.23 -2.12
CA ILE A 237 20.54 17.94 -0.71
C ILE A 237 21.87 17.77 0.03
N TRP A 238 22.68 16.76 -0.33
CA TRP A 238 23.85 16.42 0.49
C TRP A 238 24.95 17.48 0.47
N GLY A 239 25.07 18.22 -0.64
CA GLY A 239 26.05 19.29 -0.80
C GLY A 239 25.84 20.49 0.14
N LYS A 240 24.68 20.56 0.82
CA LYS A 240 24.41 21.53 1.89
C LYS A 240 25.11 21.16 3.21
N TYR A 241 25.57 19.91 3.35
CA TYR A 241 26.03 19.36 4.63
C TYR A 241 27.47 18.83 4.60
N ALA A 242 28.00 18.47 3.42
CA ALA A 242 29.36 17.95 3.27
C ALA A 242 29.95 18.28 1.89
N ASN A 243 31.27 18.15 1.77
CA ASN A 243 32.00 18.37 0.52
C ASN A 243 31.93 17.14 -0.41
N SER A 244 31.85 15.94 0.16
CA SER A 244 31.67 14.67 -0.54
C SER A 244 30.57 13.85 0.12
N LEU A 245 29.87 13.00 -0.63
CA LEU A 245 28.83 12.14 -0.07
C LEU A 245 29.42 11.09 0.90
N GLU A 246 30.59 10.56 0.56
CA GLU A 246 31.34 9.57 1.34
C GLU A 246 31.74 10.07 2.73
N ASP A 247 31.83 11.40 2.92
CA ASP A 247 32.24 12.02 4.17
C ASP A 247 31.30 11.67 5.32
N PHE A 248 30.04 11.31 5.04
CA PHE A 248 29.09 10.89 6.08
C PHE A 248 29.45 9.55 6.74
N LYS A 249 30.39 8.77 6.19
CA LYS A 249 30.95 7.57 6.86
C LYS A 249 31.80 7.93 8.08
N LYS A 250 32.36 9.15 8.11
CA LYS A 250 33.33 9.56 9.10
C LYS A 250 32.64 9.99 10.40
N PRO A 251 33.03 9.47 11.58
CA PRO A 251 32.40 9.81 12.86
C PRO A 251 32.33 11.30 13.17
N GLU A 252 33.34 12.07 12.76
CA GLU A 252 33.42 13.53 12.93
C GLU A 252 32.32 14.29 12.17
N ASN A 253 31.79 13.73 11.07
CA ASN A 253 30.75 14.34 10.25
C ASN A 253 29.33 13.93 10.68
N ARG A 254 29.19 13.18 11.78
CA ARG A 254 27.91 12.59 12.22
C ARG A 254 26.77 13.62 12.36
N VAL A 255 27.05 14.81 12.87
CA VAL A 255 26.01 15.85 13.03
C VAL A 255 25.50 16.33 11.68
N ALA A 256 26.39 16.56 10.72
CA ALA A 256 26.02 16.95 9.36
C ALA A 256 25.29 15.82 8.62
N ALA A 257 25.79 14.58 8.77
CA ALA A 257 25.18 13.38 8.21
C ALA A 257 23.73 13.19 8.68
N LEU A 258 23.46 13.38 9.98
CA LEU A 258 22.10 13.28 10.53
C LEU A 258 21.17 14.36 9.98
N LYS A 259 21.64 15.60 9.83
CA LYS A 259 20.84 16.67 9.21
C LYS A 259 20.52 16.37 7.74
N CYS A 260 21.49 15.84 6.99
CA CYS A 260 21.29 15.39 5.62
C CYS A 260 20.29 14.23 5.54
N LEU A 261 20.41 13.24 6.42
CA LEU A 261 19.49 12.12 6.52
C LEU A 261 18.06 12.59 6.80
N ASN A 262 17.89 13.55 7.72
CA ASN A 262 16.59 14.12 8.01
C ASN A 262 16.00 14.80 6.77
N HIS A 263 16.78 15.58 6.03
CA HIS A 263 16.36 16.20 4.76
C HIS A 263 15.92 15.16 3.73
N MET A 264 16.70 14.10 3.52
CA MET A 264 16.34 13.02 2.60
C MET A 264 15.02 12.35 2.99
N VAL A 265 14.82 12.09 4.30
CA VAL A 265 13.56 11.54 4.81
C VAL A 265 12.41 12.52 4.60
N THR A 266 12.62 13.81 4.81
CA THR A 266 11.63 14.87 4.53
C THR A 266 11.19 14.86 3.07
N ASP A 267 12.14 14.77 2.13
CA ASP A 267 11.83 14.66 0.69
C ASP A 267 11.00 13.40 0.39
N ALA A 268 11.35 12.25 0.94
CA ALA A 268 10.57 11.03 0.71
C ALA A 268 9.13 11.14 1.24
N LEU A 269 8.91 11.81 2.39
CA LEU A 269 7.59 11.94 3.01
C LEU A 269 6.56 12.70 2.17
N ARG A 270 6.99 13.54 1.21
CA ARG A 270 6.05 14.25 0.33
C ARG A 270 5.19 13.31 -0.53
N HIS A 271 5.61 12.06 -0.70
CA HIS A 271 4.85 11.03 -1.42
C HIS A 271 3.77 10.35 -0.58
N GLY A 272 3.78 10.51 0.75
CA GLY A 272 2.95 9.73 1.65
C GLY A 272 1.44 9.95 1.51
N VAL A 273 1.00 11.17 1.18
CA VAL A 273 -0.44 11.45 0.92
C VAL A 273 -0.88 10.83 -0.40
N PHE A 274 -0.07 10.97 -1.46
CA PHE A 274 -0.35 10.35 -2.76
C PHE A 274 -0.47 8.83 -2.67
N SER A 275 0.31 8.19 -1.79
CA SER A 275 0.14 6.76 -1.51
C SER A 275 -1.25 6.45 -0.94
N LEU A 276 -1.78 7.29 -0.05
CA LEU A 276 -3.15 7.10 0.48
C LEU A 276 -4.21 7.32 -0.62
N ASP A 277 -4.02 8.33 -1.47
CA ASP A 277 -4.94 8.64 -2.57
C ASP A 277 -5.00 7.52 -3.60
N TYR A 278 -3.85 6.92 -3.95
CA TYR A 278 -3.80 5.74 -4.80
C TYR A 278 -4.57 4.57 -4.16
N MET A 279 -4.27 4.27 -2.89
CA MET A 279 -4.85 3.14 -2.17
C MET A 279 -6.37 3.25 -2.00
N ALA A 280 -6.91 4.48 -1.90
CA ALA A 280 -8.34 4.73 -1.84
C ALA A 280 -9.09 4.34 -3.14
N LYS A 281 -8.38 4.25 -4.27
CA LYS A 281 -8.94 3.88 -5.58
C LYS A 281 -8.88 2.38 -5.88
N VAL A 282 -8.03 1.62 -5.17
CA VAL A 282 -7.87 0.17 -5.32
C VAL A 282 -9.06 -0.57 -4.74
N ARG A 283 -9.63 -1.52 -5.47
CA ARG A 283 -10.89 -2.21 -5.12
C ARG A 283 -10.70 -3.66 -4.71
N ASP A 284 -9.87 -4.43 -5.42
CA ASP A 284 -9.67 -5.84 -5.10
C ASP A 284 -8.88 -5.96 -3.79
N PRO A 285 -9.38 -6.69 -2.77
CA PRO A 285 -8.70 -6.77 -1.47
C PRO A 285 -7.30 -7.38 -1.53
N ARG A 286 -7.01 -8.29 -2.46
CA ARG A 286 -5.68 -8.92 -2.58
C ARG A 286 -4.70 -7.99 -3.29
N ILE A 287 -5.17 -7.20 -4.26
CA ILE A 287 -4.39 -6.11 -4.87
C ILE A 287 -4.12 -5.03 -3.82
N PHE A 288 -5.13 -4.68 -3.02
CA PHE A 288 -4.98 -3.75 -1.89
C PHE A 288 -3.87 -4.21 -0.94
N GLU A 289 -3.91 -5.45 -0.47
CA GLU A 289 -2.86 -6.01 0.40
C GLU A 289 -1.47 -5.94 -0.24
N PHE A 290 -1.39 -6.29 -1.54
CA PHE A 290 -0.14 -6.27 -2.29
C PHE A 290 0.48 -4.87 -2.35
N CYS A 291 -0.33 -3.82 -2.55
CA CYS A 291 0.14 -2.43 -2.59
C CYS A 291 0.35 -1.84 -1.18
N ALA A 292 -0.58 -2.04 -0.25
CA ALA A 292 -0.59 -1.38 1.06
C ALA A 292 0.56 -1.84 1.97
N ILE A 293 0.90 -3.14 1.94
CA ILE A 293 1.94 -3.71 2.82
C ILE A 293 3.30 -3.05 2.55
N PRO A 294 3.84 -3.00 1.31
CA PRO A 294 5.08 -2.28 1.00
C PRO A 294 5.04 -0.81 1.41
N GLN A 295 3.94 -0.09 1.18
CA GLN A 295 3.83 1.34 1.51
C GLN A 295 3.91 1.58 3.03
N ALA A 296 3.20 0.77 3.82
CA ALA A 296 3.27 0.84 5.28
C ALA A 296 4.65 0.46 5.82
N MET A 297 5.30 -0.55 5.22
CA MET A 297 6.66 -0.93 5.58
C MET A 297 7.67 0.18 5.24
N ALA A 298 7.49 0.87 4.11
CA ALA A 298 8.34 1.98 3.68
C ALA A 298 8.24 3.15 4.67
N PHE A 299 7.03 3.63 4.98
CA PHE A 299 6.87 4.71 5.94
C PHE A 299 7.43 4.34 7.32
N ALA A 300 7.19 3.11 7.78
CA ALA A 300 7.76 2.64 9.03
C ALA A 300 9.29 2.50 9.01
N THR A 301 9.88 2.24 7.84
CA THR A 301 11.34 2.25 7.66
C THR A 301 11.88 3.68 7.68
N LEU A 302 11.24 4.63 7.00
CA LEU A 302 11.59 6.06 7.09
C LEU A 302 11.52 6.56 8.53
N SER A 303 10.50 6.18 9.29
CA SER A 303 10.36 6.52 10.71
C SER A 303 11.51 5.96 11.56
N LEU A 304 12.05 4.78 11.23
CA LEU A 304 13.24 4.21 11.88
C LEU A 304 14.54 4.88 11.44
N CYS A 305 14.65 5.31 10.18
CA CYS A 305 15.82 5.99 9.65
C CYS A 305 15.90 7.45 10.14
N TYR A 306 14.78 8.12 10.37
CA TYR A 306 14.76 9.52 10.80
C TYR A 306 15.62 9.74 12.04
N ASN A 307 16.55 10.69 11.95
CA ASN A 307 17.53 11.05 12.97
C ASN A 307 18.30 9.85 13.57
N ASN A 308 18.51 8.79 12.78
CA ASN A 308 19.13 7.56 13.25
C ASN A 308 20.55 7.37 12.70
N PRO A 309 21.58 7.51 13.55
CA PRO A 309 22.97 7.42 13.09
C PRO A 309 23.37 6.03 12.62
N LYS A 310 22.58 4.99 12.92
CA LYS A 310 22.86 3.63 12.45
C LYS A 310 22.81 3.51 10.93
N VAL A 311 22.12 4.40 10.22
CA VAL A 311 22.11 4.44 8.74
C VAL A 311 23.54 4.55 8.17
N PHE A 312 24.43 5.25 8.88
CA PHE A 312 25.83 5.44 8.47
C PHE A 312 26.79 4.40 9.05
N GLN A 313 26.29 3.44 9.84
CA GLN A 313 27.11 2.48 10.60
C GLN A 313 26.74 1.02 10.35
N GLY A 314 25.60 0.76 9.71
CA GLY A 314 25.14 -0.59 9.38
C GLY A 314 23.71 -0.60 8.86
N VAL A 315 23.09 -1.77 8.92
CA VAL A 315 21.78 -1.99 8.35
C VAL A 315 20.68 -1.57 9.34
N VAL A 316 19.90 -0.55 8.99
CA VAL A 316 18.66 -0.21 9.69
C VAL A 316 17.53 -1.06 9.11
N LYS A 317 16.97 -1.98 9.92
CA LYS A 317 15.91 -2.87 9.49
C LYS A 317 14.82 -2.99 10.54
N GLN A 318 13.57 -3.05 10.07
CA GLN A 318 12.44 -3.37 10.92
C GLN A 318 12.59 -4.75 11.57
N ARG A 319 12.12 -4.87 12.82
CA ARG A 319 12.04 -6.17 13.50
C ARG A 319 11.08 -7.09 12.74
N ARG A 320 11.44 -8.37 12.65
CA ARG A 320 10.66 -9.37 11.88
C ARG A 320 9.22 -9.47 12.36
N GLY A 321 8.98 -9.36 13.67
CA GLY A 321 7.63 -9.42 14.22
C GLY A 321 6.78 -8.20 13.91
N GLN A 322 7.37 -7.00 13.85
CA GLN A 322 6.67 -5.80 13.37
C GLN A 322 6.27 -5.92 11.90
N ALA A 323 7.16 -6.42 11.04
CA ALA A 323 6.84 -6.69 9.64
C ALA A 323 5.71 -7.73 9.52
N ALA A 324 5.74 -8.78 10.34
CA ALA A 324 4.69 -9.79 10.37
C ALA A 324 3.33 -9.23 10.82
N LYS A 325 3.30 -8.32 11.80
CA LYS A 325 2.07 -7.58 12.19
C LYS A 325 1.52 -6.77 11.02
N MET A 326 2.37 -6.01 10.33
CA MET A 326 1.95 -5.23 9.17
C MET A 326 1.36 -6.14 8.08
N MET A 327 2.04 -7.23 7.72
CA MET A 327 1.54 -8.21 6.75
C MET A 327 0.23 -8.89 7.16
N ARG A 328 -0.04 -8.98 8.47
CA ARG A 328 -1.27 -9.59 9.00
C ARG A 328 -2.44 -8.63 9.00
N PHE A 329 -2.23 -7.39 9.45
CA PHE A 329 -3.32 -6.46 9.76
C PHE A 329 -3.61 -5.45 8.66
N MET A 330 -2.72 -5.30 7.68
CA MET A 330 -2.92 -4.39 6.55
C MET A 330 -3.86 -5.01 5.52
N LYS A 331 -5.18 -4.83 5.72
CA LYS A 331 -6.24 -5.50 4.95
C LYS A 331 -7.21 -4.55 4.24
N ASP A 332 -7.28 -3.31 4.70
CA ASP A 332 -8.25 -2.32 4.22
C ASP A 332 -7.73 -0.89 4.48
N MET A 333 -8.44 0.08 3.91
CA MET A 333 -8.13 1.51 4.09
C MET A 333 -8.12 1.95 5.56
N PRO A 334 -9.11 1.59 6.42
CA PRO A 334 -9.05 1.92 7.84
C PRO A 334 -7.79 1.40 8.55
N ALA A 335 -7.32 0.20 8.23
CA ALA A 335 -6.07 -0.35 8.78
C ALA A 335 -4.85 0.44 8.30
N LEU A 336 -4.82 0.81 7.02
CA LEU A 336 -3.77 1.65 6.44
C LEU A 336 -3.73 3.03 7.09
N TYR A 337 -4.88 3.71 7.21
CA TYR A 337 -5.00 5.01 7.86
C TYR A 337 -4.55 4.99 9.31
N ARG A 338 -4.97 3.98 10.09
CA ARG A 338 -4.48 3.81 11.47
C ARG A 338 -2.97 3.64 11.51
N CYS A 339 -2.41 2.81 10.63
CA CYS A 339 -0.98 2.58 10.58
C CYS A 339 -0.19 3.86 10.23
N PHE A 340 -0.59 4.56 9.16
CA PHE A 340 0.06 5.80 8.72
C PHE A 340 -0.06 6.90 9.77
N ARG A 341 -1.24 7.09 10.37
CA ARG A 341 -1.45 8.04 11.46
C ARG A 341 -0.55 7.73 12.66
N ASP A 342 -0.53 6.48 13.12
CA ASP A 342 0.25 6.09 14.31
C ASP A 342 1.78 6.26 14.06
N LEU A 343 2.25 5.98 12.84
CA LEU A 343 3.65 6.23 12.44
C LEU A 343 3.96 7.73 12.39
N ALA A 344 3.04 8.52 11.80
CA ALA A 344 3.21 9.96 11.69
C ALA A 344 3.20 10.66 13.06
N GLU A 345 2.34 10.23 13.99
CA GLU A 345 2.30 10.74 15.37
C GLU A 345 3.58 10.45 16.13
N LYS A 346 4.10 9.22 16.04
CA LYS A 346 5.37 8.85 16.68
C LYS A 346 6.52 9.66 16.10
N MET A 347 6.56 9.83 14.78
CA MET A 347 7.62 10.60 14.12
C MET A 347 7.50 12.09 14.42
N GLU A 348 6.30 12.65 14.49
CA GLU A 348 6.05 14.04 14.88
C GLU A 348 6.53 14.30 16.32
N ALA A 349 6.29 13.37 17.25
CA ALA A 349 6.81 13.49 18.61
C ALA A 349 8.34 13.56 18.62
N ARG A 350 9.02 12.70 17.85
CA ARG A 350 10.49 12.73 17.68
C ARG A 350 10.98 14.01 17.01
N CYS A 351 10.21 14.57 16.07
CA CYS A 351 10.54 15.87 15.47
C CYS A 351 10.63 16.96 16.54
N ARG A 352 9.66 16.98 17.47
CA ARG A 352 9.57 17.99 18.53
C ARG A 352 10.59 17.80 19.65
N THR A 353 10.98 16.56 19.95
CA THR A 353 11.87 16.25 21.08
C THR A 353 13.34 16.09 20.69
N GLU A 354 13.64 15.51 19.53
CA GLU A 354 15.00 15.13 19.14
C GLU A 354 15.61 16.07 18.09
N THR A 355 14.78 16.75 17.28
CA THR A 355 15.22 17.48 16.08
C THR A 355 14.57 18.86 15.95
N CYS A 356 14.17 19.48 17.07
CA CYS A 356 13.51 20.79 17.07
C CYS A 356 14.32 21.92 16.40
N ASN A 357 15.65 21.77 16.35
CA ASN A 357 16.58 22.71 15.71
C ASN A 357 17.09 22.21 14.35
N ASP A 358 16.56 21.11 13.81
CA ASP A 358 16.95 20.59 12.50
C ASP A 358 16.41 21.51 11.38
N PRO A 359 17.21 21.84 10.35
CA PRO A 359 16.77 22.74 9.27
C PRO A 359 15.52 22.28 8.53
N SER A 360 15.28 20.96 8.46
CA SER A 360 14.18 20.37 7.69
C SER A 360 12.92 20.16 8.54
N VAL A 361 12.99 20.34 9.87
CA VAL A 361 11.93 19.93 10.80
C VAL A 361 10.58 20.57 10.50
N ALA A 362 10.56 21.83 10.04
CA ALA A 362 9.31 22.53 9.72
C ALA A 362 8.57 21.84 8.57
N ILE A 363 9.28 21.50 7.49
CA ILE A 363 8.73 20.81 6.31
C ILE A 363 8.38 19.36 6.67
N THR A 364 9.20 18.69 7.48
CA THR A 364 8.88 17.35 8.01
C THR A 364 7.55 17.35 8.75
N LEU A 365 7.33 18.30 9.65
CA LEU A 365 6.09 18.45 10.41
C LEU A 365 4.90 18.74 9.50
N GLU A 366 5.09 19.52 8.43
CA GLU A 366 4.05 19.78 7.42
C GLU A 366 3.59 18.49 6.73
N HIS A 367 4.52 17.70 6.18
CA HIS A 367 4.19 16.42 5.55
C HIS A 367 3.52 15.44 6.51
N LEU A 368 4.04 15.32 7.75
CA LEU A 368 3.45 14.44 8.76
C LEU A 368 2.02 14.86 9.15
N ARG A 369 1.76 16.17 9.25
CA ARG A 369 0.42 16.69 9.52
C ARG A 369 -0.53 16.47 8.35
N ALA A 370 -0.07 16.62 7.11
CA ALA A 370 -0.88 16.33 5.93
C ALA A 370 -1.29 14.85 5.89
N ILE A 371 -0.34 13.93 6.12
CA ILE A 371 -0.61 12.48 6.21
C ILE A 371 -1.61 12.19 7.33
N LYS A 372 -1.41 12.75 8.53
CA LYS A 372 -2.34 12.58 9.66
C LYS A 372 -3.73 13.09 9.33
N HIS A 373 -3.83 14.27 8.71
CA HIS A 373 -5.10 14.85 8.34
C HIS A 373 -5.86 13.95 7.36
N ALA A 374 -5.21 13.50 6.29
CA ALA A 374 -5.78 12.54 5.33
C ALA A 374 -6.26 11.26 6.03
N CYS A 375 -5.47 10.72 6.97
CA CYS A 375 -5.86 9.52 7.72
C CYS A 375 -7.06 9.74 8.65
N ILE A 376 -7.13 10.88 9.34
CA ILE A 376 -8.24 11.21 10.25
C ILE A 376 -9.53 11.41 9.45
N SER A 377 -9.47 12.17 8.35
CA SER A 377 -10.61 12.39 7.46
C SER A 377 -11.12 11.07 6.88
N GLY A 378 -10.22 10.24 6.33
CA GLY A 378 -10.62 8.95 5.75
C GLY A 378 -11.17 7.94 6.77
N LEU A 379 -10.72 7.98 8.03
CA LEU A 379 -11.30 7.17 9.12
C LEU A 379 -12.70 7.65 9.51
N ALA A 380 -12.94 8.97 9.53
CA ALA A 380 -14.27 9.52 9.80
C ALA A 380 -15.27 9.10 8.73
N ASP A 381 -14.89 9.19 7.45
CA ASP A 381 -15.73 8.77 6.32
C ASP A 381 -16.04 7.27 6.35
N SER A 382 -15.03 6.44 6.67
CA SER A 382 -15.21 4.98 6.81
C SER A 382 -16.23 4.62 7.90
N ASN A 383 -16.19 5.32 9.03
CA ASN A 383 -17.15 5.12 10.10
C ASN A 383 -18.58 5.51 9.65
N LEU A 384 -18.75 6.63 8.94
CA LEU A 384 -20.06 7.04 8.41
C LEU A 384 -20.66 5.99 7.47
N VAL A 385 -19.87 5.42 6.56
CA VAL A 385 -20.32 4.35 5.66
C VAL A 385 -20.75 3.10 6.44
N SER A 386 -19.98 2.69 7.45
CA SER A 386 -20.36 1.53 8.28
C SER A 386 -21.70 1.74 8.99
N TRP A 387 -21.94 2.94 9.52
CA TRP A 387 -23.20 3.28 10.18
C TRP A 387 -24.39 3.20 9.22
N ASP A 388 -24.26 3.72 8.00
CA ASP A 388 -25.30 3.66 6.96
C ASP A 388 -25.65 2.21 6.58
N GLN A 389 -24.64 1.35 6.40
CA GLN A 389 -24.84 -0.08 6.09
C GLN A 389 -25.51 -0.84 7.25
N HIS A 390 -25.05 -0.61 8.49
CA HIS A 390 -25.67 -1.21 9.67
C HIS A 390 -27.12 -0.76 9.80
N PHE A 391 -27.39 0.54 9.66
CA PHE A 391 -28.74 1.10 9.69
C PHE A 391 -29.63 0.47 8.62
N THR A 392 -29.19 0.42 7.36
CA THR A 392 -29.92 -0.22 6.26
C THR A 392 -30.22 -1.70 6.54
N ARG A 393 -29.28 -2.42 7.13
CA ARG A 393 -29.46 -3.84 7.49
C ARG A 393 -30.44 -4.04 8.63
N TYR A 394 -30.35 -3.25 9.70
CA TYR A 394 -31.30 -3.28 10.81
C TYR A 394 -32.71 -2.87 10.37
N PHE A 395 -32.81 -1.85 9.52
CA PHE A 395 -34.07 -1.41 8.92
C PHE A 395 -34.68 -2.52 8.05
N SER A 396 -33.89 -3.18 7.20
CA SER A 396 -34.35 -4.29 6.36
C SER A 396 -34.86 -5.47 7.19
N ILE A 397 -34.17 -5.79 8.30
CA ILE A 397 -34.61 -6.84 9.24
C ILE A 397 -35.93 -6.44 9.93
N LEU A 398 -36.04 -5.21 10.43
CA LEU A 398 -37.27 -4.69 11.05
C LEU A 398 -38.44 -4.67 10.06
N PHE A 399 -38.18 -4.28 8.80
CA PHE A 399 -39.15 -4.29 7.72
C PHE A 399 -39.64 -5.72 7.43
N ILE A 400 -38.74 -6.69 7.27
CA ILE A 400 -39.10 -8.11 7.05
C ILE A 400 -39.90 -8.68 8.24
N LEU A 401 -39.47 -8.40 9.47
CA LEU A 401 -40.18 -8.85 10.68
C LEU A 401 -41.60 -8.29 10.76
N SER A 402 -41.84 -7.07 10.26
CA SER A 402 -43.18 -6.46 10.24
C SER A 402 -44.17 -7.17 9.32
N PHE A 403 -43.71 -7.90 8.29
CA PHE A 403 -44.55 -8.72 7.42
C PHE A 403 -44.68 -10.17 7.88
N LEU A 404 -43.68 -10.71 8.59
CA LEU A 404 -43.69 -12.09 9.09
C LEU A 404 -44.52 -12.28 10.38
N PHE A 405 -44.77 -11.21 11.12
CA PHE A 405 -45.71 -11.21 12.25
C PHE A 405 -46.94 -10.34 11.93
N PRO A 406 -47.92 -10.83 11.14
CA PRO A 406 -49.25 -10.25 11.20
C PRO A 406 -49.78 -10.55 12.60
N PHE A 407 -49.84 -9.54 13.47
CA PHE A 407 -50.35 -9.65 14.85
C PHE A 407 -51.75 -10.28 14.84
N HIS A 408 -51.83 -11.61 14.93
CA HIS A 408 -53.07 -12.37 15.10
C HIS A 408 -53.44 -12.35 16.58
N GLY A 409 -53.65 -11.16 17.13
CA GLY A 409 -54.29 -10.98 18.42
C GLY A 409 -55.80 -10.89 18.20
N LYS A 410 -56.54 -11.99 18.43
CA LYS A 410 -57.98 -11.92 18.68
C LYS A 410 -58.19 -11.14 19.99
N PHE A 411 -58.40 -9.82 19.89
CA PHE A 411 -58.97 -9.04 20.98
C PHE A 411 -60.47 -9.31 21.05
N THR A 412 -60.87 -10.36 21.76
CA THR A 412 -62.26 -10.53 22.19
C THR A 412 -62.45 -9.80 23.51
N GLY A 413 -63.19 -8.71 23.47
CA GLY A 413 -63.78 -8.09 24.66
C GLY A 413 -62.96 -6.99 25.30
N MET A 414 -62.90 -5.82 24.66
CA MET A 414 -63.11 -4.50 25.28
C MET A 414 -63.01 -3.43 24.19
N CYS A 415 -63.82 -2.39 24.33
CA CYS A 415 -64.13 -1.34 23.36
C CYS A 415 -62.97 -0.90 22.44
N ALA A 416 -63.30 -0.74 21.15
CA ALA A 416 -62.42 -0.24 20.11
C ALA A 416 -61.76 1.09 20.52
N CYS A 417 -60.45 1.05 20.74
CA CYS A 417 -59.59 2.22 20.89
C CYS A 417 -58.38 2.02 19.96
N PRO A 418 -57.88 3.06 19.27
CA PRO A 418 -56.93 2.92 18.15
C PRO A 418 -55.51 2.64 18.66
N SER A 419 -55.26 1.42 19.15
CA SER A 419 -54.02 1.03 19.83
C SER A 419 -52.87 0.72 18.87
N ASN A 420 -53.14 0.28 17.64
CA ASN A 420 -52.06 -0.07 16.69
C ASN A 420 -51.40 1.17 16.06
N LEU A 421 -52.18 2.24 15.82
CA LEU A 421 -51.66 3.49 15.26
C LEU A 421 -50.88 4.30 16.31
N SER A 422 -51.38 4.29 17.55
CA SER A 422 -50.74 4.96 18.68
C SER A 422 -49.45 4.26 19.12
N LEU A 423 -49.33 2.93 18.96
CA LEU A 423 -48.05 2.23 19.15
C LEU A 423 -47.02 2.53 18.05
N LEU A 424 -47.44 2.63 16.79
CA LEU A 424 -46.56 3.01 15.67
C LEU A 424 -46.07 4.46 15.81
N LEU A 425 -46.96 5.38 16.20
CA LEU A 425 -46.61 6.76 16.52
C LEU A 425 -45.74 6.86 17.77
N ALA A 426 -46.02 6.09 18.82
CA ALA A 426 -45.18 6.04 20.03
C ALA A 426 -43.78 5.47 19.73
N GLY A 427 -43.68 4.44 18.88
CA GLY A 427 -42.41 3.90 18.40
C GLY A 427 -41.61 4.92 17.58
N GLY A 428 -42.26 5.66 16.68
CA GLY A 428 -41.64 6.74 15.92
C GLY A 428 -41.17 7.91 16.79
N VAL A 429 -41.97 8.31 17.79
CA VAL A 429 -41.62 9.36 18.76
C VAL A 429 -40.48 8.91 19.69
N LEU A 430 -40.42 7.64 20.07
CA LEU A 430 -39.31 7.09 20.87
C LEU A 430 -38.00 7.06 20.08
N ILE A 431 -38.05 6.70 18.79
CA ILE A 431 -36.88 6.73 17.89
C ILE A 431 -36.39 8.17 17.72
N LEU A 432 -37.29 9.13 17.50
CA LEU A 432 -36.95 10.56 17.43
C LEU A 432 -36.37 11.06 18.76
N ALA A 433 -36.93 10.69 19.91
CA ALA A 433 -36.43 11.10 21.22
C ALA A 433 -35.03 10.56 21.53
N VAL A 434 -34.73 9.31 21.14
CA VAL A 434 -33.40 8.70 21.27
C VAL A 434 -32.39 9.36 20.33
N VAL A 435 -32.81 9.73 19.12
CA VAL A 435 -31.98 10.39 18.11
C VAL A 435 -31.65 11.84 18.51
N PHE A 436 -32.62 12.61 19.00
CA PHE A 436 -32.42 13.98 19.46
C PHE A 436 -31.70 14.07 20.82
N SER A 437 -31.70 12.99 21.62
CA SER A 437 -30.92 12.90 22.86
C SER A 437 -29.46 12.50 22.65
N ALA A 438 -29.10 11.99 21.46
CA ALA A 438 -27.73 11.65 21.11
C ALA A 438 -27.02 12.89 20.54
N LYS A 439 -26.02 13.40 21.25
CA LYS A 439 -25.36 14.68 20.93
C LYS A 439 -24.55 14.71 19.62
N ASP A 440 -24.38 13.57 18.95
CA ASP A 440 -23.49 13.42 17.78
C ASP A 440 -24.16 12.69 16.60
N VAL A 441 -25.47 12.91 16.37
CA VAL A 441 -26.13 12.36 15.18
C VAL A 441 -25.88 13.28 13.97
N PRO A 442 -25.25 12.80 12.88
CA PRO A 442 -24.99 13.62 11.70
C PRO A 442 -26.29 14.14 11.06
N LEU A 443 -26.29 15.41 10.60
CA LEU A 443 -27.45 16.06 9.98
C LEU A 443 -28.15 15.26 8.86
N PRO A 444 -27.43 14.52 7.97
CA PRO A 444 -28.06 13.68 6.96
C PRO A 444 -28.93 12.55 7.56
N VAL A 445 -28.50 12.00 8.70
CA VAL A 445 -29.25 10.96 9.43
C VAL A 445 -30.52 11.53 10.03
N ILE A 446 -30.46 12.76 10.57
CA ILE A 446 -31.65 13.48 11.07
C ILE A 446 -32.64 13.72 9.93
N GLN A 447 -32.17 14.13 8.75
CA GLN A 447 -33.02 14.38 7.58
C GLN A 447 -33.70 13.09 7.08
N GLN A 448 -32.99 11.96 7.03
CA GLN A 448 -33.56 10.68 6.64
C GLN A 448 -34.59 10.16 7.65
N LEU A 449 -34.32 10.31 8.94
CA LEU A 449 -35.27 9.92 9.99
C LEU A 449 -36.54 10.78 9.96
N LEU A 450 -36.41 12.08 9.70
CA LEU A 450 -37.56 12.96 9.47
C LEU A 450 -38.37 12.52 8.24
N ALA A 451 -37.71 12.16 7.14
CA ALA A 451 -38.38 11.64 5.95
C ALA A 451 -39.14 10.33 6.21
N ILE A 452 -38.57 9.43 7.03
CA ILE A 452 -39.22 8.19 7.47
C ILE A 452 -40.45 8.51 8.33
N CYS A 453 -40.36 9.47 9.26
CA CYS A 453 -41.50 9.89 10.06
C CYS A 453 -42.63 10.49 9.21
N VAL A 454 -42.28 11.29 8.21
CA VAL A 454 -43.25 11.84 7.24
C VAL A 454 -43.88 10.73 6.40
N PHE A 455 -43.10 9.75 5.96
CA PHE A 455 -43.61 8.60 5.20
C PHE A 455 -44.54 7.72 6.04
N ILE A 456 -44.18 7.42 7.29
CA ILE A 456 -45.05 6.67 8.22
C ILE A 456 -46.34 7.47 8.48
N ALA A 457 -46.26 8.78 8.70
CA ALA A 457 -47.42 9.63 8.86
C ALA A 457 -48.33 9.61 7.61
N ALA A 458 -47.75 9.68 6.41
CA ALA A 458 -48.50 9.60 5.15
C ALA A 458 -49.16 8.22 4.95
N LEU A 459 -48.44 7.14 5.28
CA LEU A 459 -48.96 5.76 5.22
C LEU A 459 -50.12 5.56 6.21
N VAL A 460 -49.99 6.12 7.42
CA VAL A 460 -51.04 6.15 8.44
C VAL A 460 -52.28 6.90 7.94
N SER A 461 -52.10 8.09 7.35
CA SER A 461 -53.20 8.85 6.75
C SER A 461 -53.86 8.12 5.56
N TYR A 462 -53.08 7.38 4.78
CA TYR A 462 -53.60 6.59 3.64
C TYR A 462 -54.39 5.35 4.09
N LEU A 463 -54.03 4.74 5.23
CA LEU A 463 -54.69 3.55 5.76
C LEU A 463 -55.93 3.85 6.63
N GLN A 464 -56.07 5.08 7.15
CA GLN A 464 -57.23 5.48 7.98
C GLN A 464 -58.61 5.32 7.31
N PRO A 465 -58.83 5.59 6.01
CA PRO A 465 -60.14 5.46 5.38
C PRO A 465 -60.60 4.02 5.15
N LEU A 466 -59.70 3.03 5.21
CA LEU A 466 -59.99 1.61 4.96
C LEU A 466 -60.54 0.87 6.19
N ALA A 467 -60.48 1.49 7.38
CA ALA A 467 -60.78 0.84 8.66
C ALA A 467 -62.19 1.13 9.23
N TRP A 468 -63.02 1.94 8.56
CA TRP A 468 -64.37 2.28 9.06
C TRP A 468 -65.47 1.85 8.07
N PRO A 469 -66.35 0.88 8.42
CA PRO A 469 -67.56 0.65 7.64
C PRO A 469 -68.51 1.84 7.81
N ARG A 470 -69.10 2.32 6.70
CA ARG A 470 -70.22 3.27 6.78
C ARG A 470 -71.37 2.64 7.59
N PRO A 471 -72.02 3.37 8.51
CA PRO A 471 -73.11 2.82 9.29
C PRO A 471 -74.29 2.47 8.38
N VAL A 472 -74.74 1.23 8.42
CA VAL A 472 -76.04 0.81 7.86
C VAL A 472 -77.08 1.06 8.94
N THR A 473 -77.93 2.06 8.74
CA THR A 473 -79.23 2.16 9.41
C THR A 473 -80.30 1.66 8.45
N ALA A 474 -81.24 0.89 9.01
CA ALA A 474 -82.43 0.34 8.37
C ALA A 474 -83.35 1.40 7.75
#